data_AF-A0A538GNQ4-F1
#
_entry.id   AF-A0A538GNQ4-F1
#
_cell.length_a   1.000
_cell.length_b   1.000
_cell.length_c   1.000
_cell.angle_alpha   90.00
_cell.angle_beta   90.00
_cell.angle_gamma   90.00
#
_symmetry.space_group_name_H-M   'P 1'
#
loop_
_entity.id
_entity.type
_entity.pdbx_description
1 polymer ?
#
loop_
_entity_poly.entity_id
_entity_poly.type
_entity_poly.pdbx_seq_one_letter_code
_entity_poly.pdbx_strand_id
1 'polypeptide(L)'
;MAEGLSAAEVGKEIAEHHEHHADHARRDRWIAIFEAVLLSVVALLAAWSGYSAAKWGTESSLSLAHASATRTKASLAEIQATQIRTLDSVSFNAAETAYTANDPRLFRLAVRRLRPGYRPAFEAWLALHPLKNPHAPPDPSYLPQYRIPQEAQALALNAQADAYFSEGQSAAATGDKYVRLTVFLAAVLFLVGIGSRFPVRVARYGLVAVAAALLIISVVQLLGLPGPPS
;
A
#
# COMPACT_ATOMS: atom_id res chain seq x y z
N MET A 1 58.55 -38.39 49.13
CA MET A 1 57.53 -39.46 49.15
C MET A 1 56.49 -39.07 48.12
N ALA A 2 56.32 -39.87 47.08
CA ALA A 2 55.19 -39.74 46.16
C ALA A 2 54.24 -40.89 46.52
N GLU A 3 53.14 -40.57 47.19
CA GLU A 3 52.05 -41.53 47.38
C GLU A 3 51.35 -41.70 46.03
N GLY A 4 51.52 -42.86 45.41
CA GLY A 4 50.79 -43.24 44.22
C GLY A 4 49.38 -43.70 44.60
N LEU A 5 48.37 -43.17 43.91
CA LEU A 5 46.97 -43.53 44.07
C LEU A 5 46.78 -45.06 43.99
N SER A 6 45.93 -45.62 44.86
CA SER A 6 45.62 -47.06 44.82
C SER A 6 44.81 -47.41 43.56
N ALA A 7 44.90 -48.66 43.07
CA ALA A 7 44.21 -49.10 41.86
C ALA A 7 42.68 -48.90 41.91
N ALA A 8 42.08 -48.95 43.11
CA ALA A 8 40.65 -48.69 43.32
C ALA A 8 40.31 -47.20 43.20
N GLU A 9 41.22 -46.32 43.61
CA GLU A 9 41.07 -44.87 43.56
C GLU A 9 41.23 -44.33 42.14
N VAL A 10 42.18 -44.88 41.38
CA VAL A 10 42.33 -44.65 39.94
C VAL A 10 41.08 -45.11 39.17
N GLY A 11 40.52 -46.27 39.51
CA GLY A 11 39.28 -46.77 38.89
C GLY A 11 38.07 -45.88 39.16
N LYS A 12 37.96 -45.32 40.37
CA LYS A 12 36.91 -44.37 40.74
C LYS A 12 37.08 -43.03 40.03
N GLU A 13 38.29 -42.47 39.98
CA GLU A 13 38.57 -41.23 39.22
C GLU A 13 38.26 -41.39 37.73
N ILE A 14 38.62 -42.52 37.11
CA ILE A 14 38.33 -42.79 35.69
C ILE A 14 36.82 -42.89 35.43
N ALA A 15 36.07 -43.49 36.36
CA ALA A 15 34.61 -43.59 36.27
C ALA A 15 33.93 -42.24 36.47
N GLU A 16 34.36 -41.44 37.45
CA GLU A 16 33.85 -40.08 37.69
C GLU A 16 34.17 -39.16 36.50
N HIS A 17 35.39 -39.23 35.95
CA HIS A 17 35.74 -38.51 34.72
C HIS A 17 34.87 -38.95 33.53
N HIS A 18 34.62 -40.25 33.35
CA HIS A 18 33.73 -40.73 32.29
C HIS A 18 32.29 -40.25 32.45
N GLU A 19 31.73 -40.27 33.67
CA GLU A 19 30.38 -39.75 33.93
C GLU A 19 30.29 -38.25 33.66
N HIS A 20 31.25 -37.47 34.16
CA HIS A 20 31.29 -36.03 33.91
C HIS A 20 31.46 -35.70 32.41
N HIS A 21 32.31 -36.44 31.70
CA HIS A 21 32.46 -36.28 30.24
C HIS A 21 31.19 -36.68 29.47
N ALA A 22 30.52 -37.75 29.87
CA ALA A 22 29.27 -38.21 29.25
C ALA A 22 28.13 -37.20 29.45
N ASP A 23 28.03 -36.60 30.63
CA ASP A 23 26.97 -35.63 30.96
C ASP A 23 27.20 -34.29 30.24
N HIS A 24 28.45 -33.83 30.14
CA HIS A 24 28.83 -32.69 29.31
C HIS A 24 28.53 -32.92 27.82
N ALA A 25 28.89 -34.09 27.27
CA ALA A 25 28.61 -34.42 25.87
C ALA A 25 27.10 -34.51 25.57
N ARG A 26 26.30 -34.99 26.54
CA ARG A 26 24.84 -35.06 26.40
C ARG A 26 24.21 -33.67 26.41
N ARG A 27 24.66 -32.77 27.30
CA ARG A 27 24.18 -31.38 27.39
C ARG A 27 24.50 -30.59 26.12
N ASP A 28 25.72 -30.71 25.62
CA ASP A 28 26.14 -30.06 24.36
C ASP A 28 25.33 -30.54 23.16
N ARG A 29 25.00 -31.85 23.12
CA ARG A 29 24.15 -32.41 22.07
C ARG A 29 22.73 -31.84 22.08
N TRP A 30 22.11 -31.69 23.26
CA TRP A 30 20.78 -31.09 23.39
C TRP A 30 20.76 -29.60 23.01
N ILE A 31 21.82 -28.86 23.37
CA ILE A 31 21.99 -27.45 22.98
C ILE A 31 22.07 -27.33 21.45
N ALA A 32 22.87 -28.18 20.79
CA ALA A 32 23.00 -28.18 19.33
C ALA A 32 21.67 -28.48 18.62
N ILE A 33 20.87 -29.42 19.13
CA ILE A 33 19.54 -29.72 18.59
C ILE A 33 18.62 -28.51 18.74
N PHE A 34 18.60 -27.88 19.92
CA PHE A 34 17.77 -26.69 20.17
C PHE A 34 18.16 -25.52 19.26
N GLU A 35 19.46 -25.26 19.09
CA GLU A 35 19.98 -24.23 18.18
C GLU A 35 19.56 -24.52 16.72
N ALA A 36 19.65 -25.77 16.26
CA ALA A 36 19.24 -26.17 14.91
C ALA A 36 17.73 -26.00 14.68
N VAL A 37 16.91 -26.37 15.67
CA VAL A 37 15.44 -26.18 15.62
C VAL A 37 15.11 -24.69 15.60
N LEU A 38 15.75 -23.89 16.46
CA LEU A 38 15.55 -22.44 16.50
C LEU A 38 15.88 -21.79 15.16
N LEU A 39 17.05 -22.10 14.58
CA LEU A 39 17.45 -21.60 13.27
C LEU A 39 16.46 -21.99 12.17
N SER A 40 15.96 -23.23 12.20
CA SER A 40 14.96 -23.72 11.25
C SER A 40 13.65 -22.93 11.38
N VAL A 41 13.18 -22.66 12.60
CA VAL A 41 12.00 -21.82 12.84
C VAL A 41 12.23 -20.40 12.31
N VAL A 42 13.36 -19.76 12.64
CA VAL A 42 13.66 -18.41 12.17
C VAL A 42 13.71 -18.35 10.64
N ALA A 43 14.30 -19.35 9.98
CA ALA A 43 14.34 -19.43 8.53
C ALA A 43 12.94 -19.55 7.91
N LEU A 44 12.06 -20.38 8.48
CA LEU A 44 10.66 -20.50 8.04
C LEU A 44 9.89 -19.20 8.22
N LEU A 45 10.06 -18.50 9.36
CA LEU A 45 9.45 -17.20 9.59
C LEU A 45 9.95 -16.15 8.59
N ALA A 46 11.25 -16.16 8.26
CA ALA A 46 11.83 -15.23 7.29
C ALA A 46 11.26 -15.50 5.88
N ALA A 47 11.17 -16.77 5.49
CA ALA A 47 10.58 -17.18 4.22
C ALA A 47 9.09 -16.79 4.13
N TRP A 48 8.32 -17.05 5.21
CA TRP A 48 6.92 -16.65 5.29
C TRP A 48 6.72 -15.14 5.20
N SER A 49 7.60 -14.39 5.88
CA SER A 49 7.58 -12.93 5.85
C SER A 49 7.90 -12.39 4.45
N GLY A 50 8.93 -12.93 3.78
CA GLY A 50 9.27 -12.57 2.41
C GLY A 50 8.14 -12.89 1.42
N TYR A 51 7.52 -14.06 1.54
CA TYR A 51 6.36 -14.44 0.74
C TYR A 51 5.17 -13.49 0.96
N SER A 52 4.87 -13.16 2.22
CA SER A 52 3.76 -12.27 2.56
C SER A 52 4.01 -10.85 2.06
N ALA A 53 5.25 -10.34 2.15
CA ALA A 53 5.65 -9.07 1.57
C ALA A 53 5.39 -9.02 0.05
N ALA A 54 5.77 -10.07 -0.68
CA ALA A 54 5.57 -10.14 -2.12
C ALA A 54 4.08 -10.18 -2.51
N LYS A 55 3.26 -10.93 -1.76
CA LYS A 55 1.80 -10.97 -1.95
C LYS A 55 1.16 -9.60 -1.74
N TRP A 56 1.44 -8.93 -0.63
CA TRP A 56 0.95 -7.57 -0.35
C TRP A 56 1.49 -6.52 -1.34
N GLY A 57 2.72 -6.68 -1.83
CA GLY A 57 3.29 -5.83 -2.88
C GLY A 57 2.58 -6.00 -4.23
N THR A 58 2.15 -7.22 -4.55
CA THR A 58 1.35 -7.52 -5.76
C THR A 58 -0.03 -6.88 -5.65
N GLU A 59 -0.71 -7.04 -4.51
CA GLU A 59 -2.01 -6.42 -4.24
C GLU A 59 -1.96 -4.89 -4.35
N SER A 60 -0.95 -4.29 -3.71
CA SER A 60 -0.68 -2.86 -3.83
C SER A 60 -0.51 -2.42 -5.28
N SER A 61 0.31 -3.14 -6.05
CA SER A 61 0.60 -2.81 -7.44
C SER A 61 -0.66 -2.90 -8.31
N LEU A 62 -1.49 -3.91 -8.09
CA LEU A 62 -2.75 -4.09 -8.81
C LEU A 62 -3.72 -2.95 -8.50
N SER A 63 -3.91 -2.64 -7.22
CA SER A 63 -4.81 -1.56 -6.81
C SER A 63 -4.32 -0.18 -7.30
N LEU A 64 -3.02 0.10 -7.22
CA LEU A 64 -2.44 1.33 -7.77
C LEU A 64 -2.56 1.42 -9.31
N ALA A 65 -2.49 0.29 -10.01
CA ALA A 65 -2.75 0.24 -11.45
C ALA A 65 -4.22 0.55 -11.75
N HIS A 66 -5.17 0.01 -10.97
CA HIS A 66 -6.59 0.37 -11.08
C HIS A 66 -6.84 1.84 -10.77
N ALA A 67 -6.21 2.40 -9.74
CA ALA A 67 -6.27 3.82 -9.42
C ALA A 67 -5.80 4.67 -10.60
N SER A 68 -4.64 4.35 -11.16
CA SER A 68 -4.04 5.08 -12.29
C SER A 68 -4.92 5.03 -13.54
N ALA A 69 -5.39 3.83 -13.92
CA ALA A 69 -6.27 3.65 -15.07
C ALA A 69 -7.61 4.39 -14.89
N THR A 70 -8.16 4.38 -13.67
CA THR A 70 -9.42 5.10 -13.36
C THR A 70 -9.21 6.61 -13.36
N ARG A 71 -8.06 7.10 -12.85
CA ARG A 71 -7.67 8.51 -12.94
C ARG A 71 -7.57 8.98 -14.39
N THR A 72 -7.01 8.15 -15.29
CA THR A 72 -6.99 8.47 -16.73
C THR A 72 -8.41 8.64 -17.28
N LYS A 73 -9.34 7.75 -16.95
CA LYS A 73 -10.75 7.87 -17.37
C LYS A 73 -11.40 9.13 -16.80
N ALA A 74 -11.12 9.47 -15.55
CA ALA A 74 -11.62 10.70 -14.92
C ALA A 74 -11.10 11.94 -15.65
N SER A 75 -9.81 12.00 -15.96
CA SER A 75 -9.21 13.10 -16.72
C SER A 75 -9.81 13.23 -18.12
N LEU A 76 -10.09 12.11 -18.80
CA LEU A 76 -10.77 12.13 -20.10
C LEU A 76 -12.19 12.71 -19.99
N ALA A 77 -12.96 12.32 -18.97
CA ALA A 77 -14.29 12.87 -18.72
C ALA A 77 -14.23 14.39 -18.40
N GLU A 78 -13.27 14.82 -17.58
CA GLU A 78 -13.05 16.24 -17.26
C GLU A 78 -12.69 17.07 -18.50
N ILE A 79 -11.82 16.55 -19.36
CA ILE A 79 -11.47 17.18 -20.64
C ILE A 79 -12.71 17.31 -21.53
N GLN A 80 -13.50 16.23 -21.65
CA GLN A 80 -14.74 16.26 -22.42
C GLN A 80 -15.73 17.29 -21.86
N ALA A 81 -15.89 17.35 -20.54
CA ALA A 81 -16.74 18.33 -19.88
C ALA A 81 -16.31 19.77 -20.18
N THR A 82 -15.00 20.04 -20.07
CA THR A 82 -14.41 21.35 -20.37
C THR A 82 -14.58 21.73 -21.84
N GLN A 83 -14.38 20.79 -22.76
CA GLN A 83 -14.62 21.00 -24.20
C GLN A 83 -16.09 21.29 -24.49
N ILE A 84 -16.99 20.53 -23.88
CA ILE A 84 -18.44 20.72 -23.96
C ILE A 84 -18.82 22.12 -23.48
N ARG A 85 -18.32 22.53 -22.31
CA ARG A 85 -18.59 23.85 -21.74
C ARG A 85 -18.09 24.97 -22.65
N THR A 86 -16.89 24.81 -23.18
CA THR A 86 -16.30 25.77 -24.13
C THR A 86 -17.13 25.86 -25.41
N LEU A 87 -17.55 24.73 -25.98
CA LEU A 87 -18.40 24.68 -27.17
C LEU A 87 -19.76 25.35 -26.94
N ASP A 88 -20.34 25.16 -25.76
CA ASP A 88 -21.62 25.78 -25.39
C ASP A 88 -21.47 27.29 -25.23
N SER A 89 -20.42 27.77 -24.55
CA SER A 89 -20.14 29.21 -24.43
C SER A 89 -19.88 29.88 -25.79
N VAL A 90 -19.15 29.22 -26.70
CA VAL A 90 -18.94 29.74 -28.07
C VAL A 90 -20.26 29.78 -28.84
N SER A 91 -21.11 28.77 -28.68
CA SER A 91 -22.41 28.72 -29.36
C SER A 91 -23.39 29.75 -28.81
N PHE A 92 -23.31 30.04 -27.50
CA PHE A 92 -24.04 31.12 -26.85
C PHE A 92 -23.65 32.49 -27.43
N ASN A 93 -22.35 32.79 -27.53
CA ASN A 93 -21.88 34.05 -28.12
C ASN A 93 -22.42 34.28 -29.54
N ALA A 94 -22.53 33.22 -30.34
CA ALA A 94 -23.12 33.33 -31.69
C ALA A 94 -24.62 33.68 -31.65
N ALA A 95 -25.37 33.10 -30.71
CA ALA A 95 -26.79 33.40 -30.53
C ALA A 95 -26.98 34.83 -29.97
N GLU A 96 -26.19 35.23 -28.98
CA GLU A 96 -26.20 36.58 -28.41
C GLU A 96 -25.84 37.65 -29.45
N THR A 97 -24.80 37.42 -30.26
CA THR A 97 -24.40 38.33 -31.34
C THR A 97 -25.52 38.49 -32.37
N ALA A 98 -26.15 37.39 -32.79
CA ALA A 98 -27.28 37.46 -33.73
C ALA A 98 -28.50 38.16 -33.13
N TYR A 99 -28.73 37.99 -31.83
CA TYR A 99 -29.79 38.68 -31.10
C TYR A 99 -29.55 40.18 -31.05
N THR A 100 -28.36 40.62 -30.62
CA THR A 100 -28.01 42.04 -30.51
C THR A 100 -27.96 42.75 -31.87
N ALA A 101 -27.61 42.03 -32.93
CA ALA A 101 -27.69 42.51 -34.32
C ALA A 101 -29.13 42.59 -34.88
N ASN A 102 -30.15 42.18 -34.13
CA ASN A 102 -31.55 42.09 -34.59
C ASN A 102 -31.73 41.26 -35.88
N ASP A 103 -30.92 40.21 -36.08
CA ASP A 103 -31.06 39.30 -37.23
C ASP A 103 -31.78 38.00 -36.82
N PRO A 104 -33.10 37.88 -37.06
CA PRO A 104 -33.86 36.71 -36.64
C PRO A 104 -33.52 35.46 -37.45
N ARG A 105 -32.92 35.59 -38.65
CA ARG A 105 -32.49 34.43 -39.45
C ARG A 105 -31.22 33.84 -38.87
N LEU A 106 -30.23 34.68 -38.54
CA LEU A 106 -29.01 34.24 -37.89
C LEU A 106 -29.27 33.70 -36.47
N PHE A 107 -30.18 34.32 -35.71
CA PHE A 107 -30.54 33.84 -34.38
C PHE A 107 -31.13 32.42 -34.42
N ARG A 108 -32.11 32.18 -35.31
CA ARG A 108 -32.68 30.82 -35.49
C ARG A 108 -31.63 29.79 -35.93
N LEU A 109 -30.69 30.20 -36.77
CA LEU A 109 -29.58 29.33 -37.19
C LEU A 109 -28.68 28.98 -36.00
N ALA A 110 -28.30 29.97 -35.18
CA ALA A 110 -27.47 29.77 -33.99
C ALA A 110 -28.16 28.84 -32.98
N VAL A 111 -29.43 29.11 -32.65
CA VAL A 111 -30.23 28.28 -31.73
C VAL A 111 -30.35 26.84 -32.24
N ARG A 112 -30.53 26.64 -33.56
CA ARG A 112 -30.58 25.30 -34.15
C ARG A 112 -29.26 24.52 -34.01
N ARG A 113 -28.11 25.19 -33.92
CA ARG A 113 -26.80 24.55 -33.76
C ARG A 113 -26.46 24.22 -32.31
N LEU A 114 -27.21 24.75 -31.34
CA LEU A 114 -27.01 24.43 -29.92
C LEU A 114 -27.15 22.93 -29.68
N ARG A 115 -26.21 22.39 -28.90
CA ARG A 115 -26.22 20.98 -28.49
C ARG A 115 -27.52 20.66 -27.73
N PRO A 116 -28.15 19.49 -27.92
CA PRO A 116 -29.38 19.13 -27.23
C PRO A 116 -29.31 19.26 -25.70
N GLY A 117 -28.16 18.96 -25.09
CA GLY A 117 -27.96 19.10 -23.64
C GLY A 117 -27.88 20.54 -23.12
N TYR A 118 -27.62 21.52 -23.98
CA TYR A 118 -27.55 22.94 -23.60
C TYR A 118 -28.88 23.67 -23.81
N ARG A 119 -29.72 23.21 -24.76
CA ARG A 119 -30.99 23.86 -25.13
C ARG A 119 -31.95 24.10 -23.95
N PRO A 120 -32.19 23.14 -23.04
CA PRO A 120 -33.11 23.40 -21.92
C PRO A 120 -32.66 24.56 -21.03
N ALA A 121 -31.35 24.68 -20.81
CA ALA A 121 -30.78 25.80 -20.07
C ALA A 121 -30.91 27.11 -20.85
N PHE A 122 -30.60 27.10 -22.15
CA PHE A 122 -30.74 28.27 -23.01
C PHE A 122 -32.18 28.78 -23.10
N GLU A 123 -33.15 27.89 -23.27
CA GLU A 123 -34.58 28.23 -23.34
C GLU A 123 -35.09 28.77 -21.99
N ALA A 124 -34.70 28.15 -20.88
CA ALA A 124 -35.02 28.64 -19.55
C ALA A 124 -34.42 30.03 -19.29
N TRP A 125 -33.18 30.25 -19.71
CA TRP A 125 -32.51 31.54 -19.62
C TRP A 125 -33.21 32.62 -20.45
N LEU A 126 -33.59 32.30 -21.69
CA LEU A 126 -34.31 33.23 -22.57
C LEU A 126 -35.68 33.62 -21.99
N ALA A 127 -36.36 32.68 -21.33
CA ALA A 127 -37.64 32.93 -20.65
C ALA A 127 -37.54 33.92 -19.47
N LEU A 128 -36.34 34.11 -18.91
CA LEU A 128 -36.09 35.12 -17.87
C LEU A 128 -35.96 36.55 -18.42
N HIS A 129 -36.04 36.72 -19.75
CA HIS A 129 -35.92 38.02 -20.44
C HIS A 129 -34.65 38.79 -20.04
N PRO A 130 -33.45 38.23 -20.28
CA PRO A 130 -32.19 38.71 -19.70
C PRO A 130 -31.83 40.16 -20.06
N LEU A 131 -32.36 40.70 -21.16
CA LEU A 131 -32.13 42.08 -21.56
C LEU A 131 -33.04 43.11 -20.89
N LYS A 132 -34.15 42.66 -20.30
CA LYS A 132 -35.09 43.50 -19.56
C LYS A 132 -35.03 43.26 -18.05
N ASN A 133 -34.46 42.13 -17.65
CA ASN A 133 -34.36 41.70 -16.28
C ASN A 133 -32.89 41.73 -15.81
N PRO A 134 -32.48 42.76 -15.06
CA PRO A 134 -31.12 42.86 -14.51
C PRO A 134 -30.76 41.71 -13.55
N HIS A 135 -31.76 40.99 -13.02
CA HIS A 135 -31.55 39.85 -12.12
C HIS A 135 -31.44 38.51 -12.86
N ALA A 136 -31.58 38.49 -14.19
CA ALA A 136 -31.35 37.28 -14.95
C ALA A 136 -29.86 36.88 -14.84
N PRO A 137 -29.55 35.58 -14.74
CA PRO A 137 -28.16 35.12 -14.76
C PRO A 137 -27.42 35.58 -16.03
N PRO A 138 -26.10 35.81 -15.98
CA PRO A 138 -25.35 36.31 -17.14
C PRO A 138 -25.33 35.34 -18.34
N ASP A 139 -25.39 34.03 -18.09
CA ASP A 139 -25.30 32.99 -19.11
C ASP A 139 -26.13 31.75 -18.69
N PRO A 140 -26.66 30.96 -19.63
CA PRO A 140 -27.39 29.74 -19.33
C PRO A 140 -26.64 28.71 -18.47
N SER A 141 -25.30 28.72 -18.42
CA SER A 141 -24.50 27.80 -17.60
C SER A 141 -24.66 28.02 -16.09
N TYR A 142 -25.21 29.16 -15.67
CA TYR A 142 -25.53 29.43 -14.26
C TYR A 142 -26.88 28.82 -13.82
N LEU A 143 -27.65 28.26 -14.75
CA LEU A 143 -28.95 27.69 -14.46
C LEU A 143 -28.86 26.21 -14.07
N PRO A 144 -29.70 25.72 -13.13
CA PRO A 144 -29.73 24.31 -12.73
C PRO A 144 -30.04 23.30 -13.85
N GLN A 145 -30.65 23.79 -14.94
CA GLN A 145 -30.95 23.02 -16.15
C GLN A 145 -29.69 22.72 -16.96
N TYR A 146 -28.61 23.49 -16.78
CA TYR A 146 -27.34 23.22 -17.43
C TYR A 146 -26.61 22.10 -16.69
N ARG A 147 -26.55 20.93 -17.33
CA ARG A 147 -25.89 19.76 -16.79
C ARG A 147 -25.00 19.13 -17.84
N ILE A 148 -23.75 18.92 -17.46
CA ILE A 148 -22.78 18.20 -18.27
C ILE A 148 -22.57 16.83 -17.60
N PRO A 149 -23.12 15.73 -18.14
CA PRO A 149 -22.99 14.40 -17.53
C PRO A 149 -21.54 13.99 -17.26
N GLN A 150 -20.61 14.47 -18.09
CA GLN A 150 -19.18 14.20 -17.97
C GLN A 150 -18.54 14.81 -16.71
N GLU A 151 -19.05 15.94 -16.19
CA GLU A 151 -18.56 16.51 -14.92
C GLU A 151 -18.88 15.56 -13.75
N ALA A 152 -20.13 15.08 -13.69
CA ALA A 152 -20.54 14.10 -12.68
C ALA A 152 -19.79 12.77 -12.83
N GLN A 153 -19.54 12.34 -14.07
CA GLN A 153 -18.74 11.15 -14.36
C GLN A 153 -17.29 11.30 -13.90
N ALA A 154 -16.65 12.44 -14.17
CA ALA A 154 -15.28 12.72 -13.74
C ALA A 154 -15.15 12.68 -12.21
N LEU A 155 -16.09 13.31 -11.50
CA LEU A 155 -16.15 13.28 -10.03
C LEU A 155 -16.29 11.85 -9.48
N ALA A 156 -17.21 11.05 -10.05
CA ALA A 156 -17.41 9.67 -9.62
C ALA A 156 -16.17 8.79 -9.87
N LEU A 157 -15.53 8.94 -11.03
CA LEU A 157 -14.30 8.21 -11.36
C LEU A 157 -13.12 8.64 -10.49
N ASN A 158 -13.00 9.93 -10.16
CA ASN A 158 -11.96 10.40 -9.24
C ASN A 158 -12.13 9.79 -7.84
N ALA A 159 -13.36 9.81 -7.30
CA ALA A 159 -13.64 9.17 -6.01
C ALA A 159 -13.32 7.67 -6.02
N GLN A 160 -13.61 6.97 -7.13
CA GLN A 160 -13.25 5.56 -7.29
C GLN A 160 -11.73 5.36 -7.39
N ALA A 161 -11.01 6.24 -8.10
CA ALA A 161 -9.55 6.19 -8.18
C ALA A 161 -8.89 6.40 -6.81
N ASP A 162 -9.44 7.30 -5.99
CA ASP A 162 -8.94 7.55 -4.63
C ASP A 162 -9.16 6.36 -3.70
N ALA A 163 -10.29 5.65 -3.84
CA ALA A 163 -10.53 4.41 -3.11
C ALA A 163 -9.47 3.34 -3.44
N TYR A 164 -9.21 3.07 -4.72
CA TYR A 164 -8.15 2.14 -5.14
C TYR A 164 -6.76 2.59 -4.69
N PHE A 165 -6.50 3.90 -4.70
CA PHE A 165 -5.22 4.44 -4.26
C PHE A 165 -5.01 4.24 -2.75
N SER A 166 -6.06 4.44 -1.94
CA SER A 166 -6.02 4.21 -0.49
C SER A 166 -5.82 2.72 -0.17
N GLU A 167 -6.55 1.84 -0.86
CA GLU A 167 -6.39 0.39 -0.75
C GLU A 167 -4.95 -0.04 -1.09
N GLY A 168 -4.42 0.42 -2.22
CA GLY A 168 -3.06 0.11 -2.65
C GLY A 168 -1.99 0.58 -1.65
N GLN A 169 -2.15 1.77 -1.08
CA GLN A 169 -1.25 2.26 -0.02
C GLN A 169 -1.33 1.42 1.26
N SER A 170 -2.53 0.99 1.65
CA SER A 170 -2.70 0.15 2.84
C SER A 170 -2.05 -1.23 2.66
N ALA A 171 -2.16 -1.79 1.45
CA ALA A 171 -1.48 -3.02 1.06
C ALA A 171 0.04 -2.85 1.05
N ALA A 172 0.54 -1.75 0.47
CA ALA A 172 1.97 -1.42 0.46
C ALA A 172 2.53 -1.33 1.88
N ALA A 173 1.86 -0.57 2.75
CA ALA A 173 2.27 -0.39 4.14
C ALA A 173 2.29 -1.70 4.92
N THR A 174 1.42 -2.66 4.57
CA THR A 174 1.42 -4.01 5.15
C THR A 174 2.59 -4.83 4.61
N GLY A 175 2.85 -4.79 3.30
CA GLY A 175 4.01 -5.41 2.68
C GLY A 175 5.34 -4.92 3.27
N ASP A 176 5.48 -3.61 3.51
CA ASP A 176 6.68 -3.01 4.10
C ASP A 176 6.96 -3.52 5.53
N LYS A 177 5.90 -3.78 6.32
CA LYS A 177 6.05 -4.38 7.65
C LYS A 177 6.62 -5.79 7.56
N TYR A 178 6.16 -6.58 6.59
CA TYR A 178 6.73 -7.91 6.31
C TYR A 178 8.17 -7.82 5.79
N VAL A 179 8.52 -6.87 4.93
CA VAL A 179 9.92 -6.67 4.50
C VAL A 179 10.82 -6.40 5.71
N ARG A 180 10.37 -5.53 6.63
CA ARG A 180 11.10 -5.21 7.86
C ARG A 180 11.32 -6.45 8.73
N LEU A 181 10.30 -7.29 8.90
CA LEU A 181 10.40 -8.54 9.64
C LEU A 181 11.42 -9.50 9.02
N THR A 182 11.45 -9.60 7.70
CA THR A 182 12.45 -10.41 6.99
C THR A 182 13.87 -9.95 7.30
N VAL A 183 14.11 -8.63 7.35
CA VAL A 183 15.42 -8.05 7.70
C VAL A 183 15.80 -8.37 9.15
N PHE A 184 14.86 -8.24 10.10
CA PHE A 184 15.13 -8.60 11.50
C PHE A 184 15.43 -10.08 11.66
N LEU A 185 14.67 -10.96 11.01
CA LEU A 185 14.90 -12.40 11.08
C LEU A 185 16.22 -12.81 10.41
N ALA A 186 16.60 -12.17 9.30
CA ALA A 186 17.91 -12.36 8.68
C ALA A 186 19.05 -11.92 9.63
N ALA A 187 18.89 -10.79 10.33
CA ALA A 187 19.84 -10.37 11.35
C ALA A 187 19.93 -11.40 12.50
N VAL A 188 18.81 -11.97 12.96
CA VAL A 188 18.81 -13.04 13.97
C VAL A 188 19.58 -14.27 13.47
N LEU A 189 19.33 -14.74 12.25
CA LEU A 189 20.09 -15.86 11.65
C LEU A 189 21.59 -15.57 11.62
N PHE A 190 21.96 -14.34 11.22
CA PHE A 190 23.36 -13.92 11.18
C PHE A 190 24.00 -13.88 12.58
N LEU A 191 23.34 -13.26 13.56
CA LEU A 191 23.85 -13.15 14.93
C LEU A 191 24.02 -14.52 15.60
N VAL A 192 23.04 -15.43 15.43
CA VAL A 192 23.11 -16.80 15.95
C VAL A 192 24.21 -17.58 15.22
N GLY A 193 24.29 -17.45 13.89
CA GLY A 193 25.30 -18.11 13.06
C GLY A 193 26.73 -17.73 13.44
N ILE A 194 27.03 -16.44 13.60
CA ILE A 194 28.37 -15.97 13.98
C ILE A 194 28.66 -16.18 15.47
N GLY A 195 27.65 -16.07 16.33
CA GLY A 195 27.77 -16.24 17.79
C GLY A 195 28.31 -17.61 18.20
N SER A 196 28.02 -18.66 17.41
CA SER A 196 28.53 -20.02 17.62
C SER A 196 30.05 -20.17 17.43
N ARG A 197 30.70 -19.24 16.71
CA ARG A 197 32.13 -19.31 16.36
C ARG A 197 33.05 -18.47 17.26
N PHE A 198 32.52 -17.65 18.15
CA PHE A 198 33.34 -16.78 18.99
C PHE A 198 33.90 -17.52 20.22
N PRO A 199 35.23 -17.47 20.46
CA PRO A 199 35.84 -18.10 21.63
C PRO A 199 35.57 -17.30 22.93
N VAL A 200 35.23 -16.02 22.84
CA VAL A 200 34.99 -15.13 23.98
C VAL A 200 33.55 -15.27 24.48
N ARG A 201 33.38 -15.84 25.68
CA ARG A 201 32.06 -16.11 26.29
C ARG A 201 31.18 -14.87 26.42
N VAL A 202 31.75 -13.72 26.78
CA VAL A 202 31.01 -12.45 26.94
C VAL A 202 30.41 -11.98 25.60
N ALA A 203 31.20 -12.04 24.52
CA ALA A 203 30.73 -11.67 23.19
C ALA A 203 29.60 -12.62 22.71
N ARG A 204 29.72 -13.92 22.99
CA ARG A 204 28.69 -14.91 22.68
C ARG A 204 27.36 -14.61 23.40
N TYR A 205 27.39 -14.36 24.70
CA TYR A 205 26.17 -14.04 25.46
C TYR A 205 25.53 -12.71 25.02
N GLY A 206 26.34 -11.69 24.70
CA GLY A 206 25.83 -10.43 24.17
C GLY A 206 25.11 -10.58 22.84
N LEU A 207 25.71 -11.29 21.88
CA LEU A 207 25.11 -11.58 20.57
C LEU A 207 23.81 -12.38 20.69
N VAL A 208 23.79 -13.41 21.55
CA VAL A 208 22.59 -14.24 21.79
C VAL A 208 21.48 -13.41 22.42
N ALA A 209 21.78 -12.54 23.38
CA ALA A 209 20.77 -11.67 24.01
C ALA A 209 20.12 -10.71 23.00
N VAL A 210 20.91 -10.09 22.12
CA VAL A 210 20.40 -9.22 21.06
C VAL A 210 19.56 -10.01 20.05
N ALA A 211 20.04 -11.19 19.62
CA ALA A 211 19.30 -12.06 18.71
C ALA A 211 17.95 -12.50 19.32
N ALA A 212 17.93 -12.88 20.60
CA ALA A 212 16.71 -13.24 21.30
C ALA A 212 15.72 -12.08 21.39
N ALA A 213 16.19 -10.87 21.72
CA ALA A 213 15.35 -9.67 21.76
C ALA A 213 14.74 -9.35 20.39
N LEU A 214 15.55 -9.37 19.32
CA LEU A 214 15.08 -9.15 17.94
C LEU A 214 14.07 -10.23 17.51
N LEU A 215 14.31 -11.49 17.88
CA LEU A 215 13.41 -12.59 17.57
C LEU A 215 12.05 -12.41 18.25
N ILE A 216 12.02 -12.07 19.54
CA ILE A 216 10.78 -11.80 20.28
C ILE A 216 10.00 -10.65 19.64
N ILE A 217 10.68 -9.54 19.34
CA ILE A 217 10.06 -8.39 18.66
C ILE A 217 9.47 -8.81 17.31
N SER A 218 10.21 -9.61 16.54
CA SER A 218 9.78 -10.08 15.21
C SER A 218 8.56 -10.98 15.31
N VAL A 219 8.53 -11.93 16.25
CA VAL A 219 7.38 -12.83 16.46
C VAL A 219 6.15 -12.05 16.90
N VAL A 220 6.28 -11.13 17.85
CA VAL A 220 5.16 -10.30 18.33
C VAL A 220 4.57 -9.46 17.19
N GLN A 221 5.43 -8.82 16.39
CA GLN A 221 4.98 -8.04 15.24
C GLN A 221 4.32 -8.93 14.18
N LEU A 222 4.91 -10.09 13.87
CA LEU A 222 4.38 -11.02 12.87
C LEU A 222 2.97 -11.52 13.24
N LEU A 223 2.74 -11.82 14.51
CA LEU A 223 1.42 -12.24 15.02
C LEU A 223 0.35 -11.14 14.93
N GLY A 224 0.76 -9.87 14.90
CA GLY A 224 -0.14 -8.72 14.76
C GLY A 224 -0.42 -8.30 13.31
N LEU A 225 0.23 -8.92 12.31
CA LEU A 225 0.02 -8.59 10.90
C LEU A 225 -1.09 -9.44 10.27
N PRO A 226 -1.87 -8.87 9.33
CA PRO A 226 -2.88 -9.62 8.60
C PRO A 226 -2.21 -10.63 7.65
N GLY A 227 -2.78 -11.83 7.54
CA GLY A 227 -2.28 -12.87 6.65
C GLY A 227 -2.18 -12.41 5.19
N PRO A 228 -1.36 -13.08 4.36
CA PRO A 228 -1.19 -12.71 2.97
C PRO A 228 -2.51 -12.82 2.19
N PRO A 229 -2.79 -11.89 1.27
CA PRO A 229 -3.96 -11.97 0.40
C PRO A 229 -3.90 -13.23 -0.47
N SER A 230 -5.07 -13.80 -0.76
CA SER A 230 -5.26 -15.01 -1.57
C SER A 230 -4.78 -14.81 -3.00
#